data_AF-A0ABD0R369-F1
#
_entry.id   AF-A0ABD0R369-F1
#
_cell.length_a   1.000
_cell.length_b   1.000
_cell.length_c   1.000
_cell.angle_alpha   90.00
_cell.angle_beta   90.00
_cell.angle_gamma   90.00
#
_symmetry.space_group_name_H-M   'P 1'
#
loop_
_entity.id
_entity.type
_entity.pdbx_description
1 polymer ?
#
loop_
_entity_poly.entity_id
_entity_poly.type
_entity_poly.pdbx_seq_one_letter_code
_entity_poly.pdbx_strand_id
1 'polypeptide(L)' 'LLYECNPIAFLIEQAGGVATTGTQRVLDVIPESLHQRVPFVVGSADDVEEYLSFVKKHK' A
#
# COMPACT_ATOMS: atom_id res chain seq x y z
N LEU A 1 -7.33 7.22 -2.53
CA LEU A 1 -6.53 6.44 -3.50
C LEU A 1 -5.83 7.35 -4.49
N LEU A 2 -6.55 7.99 -5.41
CA LEU A 2 -5.97 8.68 -6.57
C LEU A 2 -4.98 9.82 -6.25
N TYR A 3 -5.32 10.67 -5.29
CA TYR A 3 -4.58 11.92 -5.01
C TYR A 3 -3.90 11.93 -3.63
N GLU A 4 -3.90 10.80 -2.93
CA GLU A 4 -3.24 10.63 -1.62
C GLU A 4 -2.33 9.40 -1.65
N CYS A 5 -2.94 8.20 -1.72
CA CYS A 5 -2.21 6.94 -1.64
C CYS A 5 -1.32 6.69 -2.86
N ASN A 6 -1.82 6.90 -4.09
CA ASN A 6 -1.05 6.62 -5.31
C ASN A 6 0.22 7.48 -5.44
N PRO A 7 0.17 8.82 -5.25
CA PRO A 7 1.38 9.64 -5.30
C PRO A 7 2.43 9.23 -4.26
N ILE A 8 2.00 8.95 -3.02
CA ILE A 8 2.91 8.53 -1.95
C ILE A 8 3.50 7.14 -2.23
N ALA A 9 2.65 6.20 -2.66
CA ALA A 9 3.08 4.85 -3.03
C ALA A 9 4.10 4.87 -4.17
N PHE A 10 3.88 5.70 -5.20
CA PHE A 10 4.82 5.86 -6.30
C PHE A 10 6.20 6.32 -5.80
N LEU A 11 6.26 7.36 -4.97
CA LEU A 11 7.52 7.86 -4.44
C LEU A 11 8.25 6.82 -3.57
N ILE A 12 7.51 6.12 -2.70
CA ILE A 12 8.08 5.15 -1.77
C ILE A 12 8.61 3.93 -2.50
N GLU A 13 7.89 3.41 -3.51
CA GLU A 13 8.38 2.30 -4.32
C GLU A 13 9.64 2.68 -5.11
N GLN A 14 9.73 3.91 -5.64
CA GLN A 14 10.97 4.40 -6.27
C GLN A 14 12.13 4.54 -5.28
N ALA A 15 11.84 4.76 -3.99
CA ALA A 15 12.83 4.81 -2.91
C ALA A 15 13.21 3.43 -2.36
N GLY A 16 12.67 2.34 -2.93
CA GLY A 16 12.90 0.96 -2.47
C GLY A 16 12.07 0.54 -1.25
N GLY A 17 11.11 1.36 -0.82
CA GLY A 17 10.12 0.98 0.18
C GLY A 17 8.92 0.26 -0.42
N VAL A 18 7.93 -0.05 0.41
CA VAL A 18 6.73 -0.79 0.01
C VAL A 18 5.47 -0.01 0.39
N ALA A 19 4.45 -0.05 -0.48
CA ALA A 19 3.12 0.49 -0.22
C ALA A 19 2.04 -0.56 -0.51
N THR A 20 1.24 -0.91 0.50
CA THR A 20 0.23 -1.97 0.43
C THR A 20 -1.09 -1.54 1.08
N THR A 21 -2.18 -2.14 0.62
CA THR A 21 -3.50 -2.09 1.28
C THR A 21 -3.62 -3.13 2.41
N GLY A 22 -2.55 -3.89 2.66
CA GLY A 22 -2.54 -5.10 3.49
C GLY A 22 -2.97 -6.36 2.73
N THR A 23 -3.52 -6.21 1.52
CA THR A 23 -4.00 -7.34 0.71
C THR A 23 -3.43 -7.37 -0.71
N GLN A 24 -3.10 -6.20 -1.25
CA GLN A 24 -2.45 -6.01 -2.55
C GLN A 24 -1.66 -4.70 -2.56
N ARG A 25 -0.73 -4.56 -3.51
CA ARG A 25 0.03 -3.31 -3.73
C ARG A 25 -0.90 -2.16 -4.07
N VAL A 26 -0.58 -0.96 -3.57
CA VAL A 26 -1.43 0.23 -3.77
C VAL A 26 -1.50 0.63 -5.24
N LEU A 27 -0.37 0.59 -5.95
CA LEU A 27 -0.31 0.98 -7.37
C LEU A 27 -1.00 -0.02 -8.31
N ASP A 28 -1.29 -1.23 -7.84
CA ASP A 28 -2.02 -2.25 -8.61
C ASP A 28 -3.55 -2.16 -8.39
N VAL A 29 -4.02 -1.27 -7.50
CA VAL A 29 -5.47 -1.07 -7.29
C VAL A 29 -6.07 -0.32 -8.48
N ILE A 30 -6.95 -0.98 -9.23
CA ILE A 30 -7.79 -0.32 -10.26
C ILE A 30 -8.90 0.47 -9.54
N PRO A 31 -8.97 1.80 -9.65
CA PRO A 31 -9.99 2.61 -9.00
C PRO A 31 -11.37 2.40 -9.63
N GLU A 32 -12.41 2.26 -8.79
CA GLU A 32 -13.82 2.19 -9.18
C GLU A 32 -14.52 3.56 -9.08
N SER A 33 -13.93 4.52 -8.37
CA SER A 33 -14.46 5.89 -8.26
C SER A 33 -13.37 6.93 -7.99
N LEU A 34 -13.67 8.20 -8.30
CA LEU A 34 -12.74 9.33 -8.15
C LEU A 34 -12.30 9.55 -6.69
N HIS A 35 -13.19 9.31 -5.71
CA HIS A 35 -12.93 9.55 -4.29
C HIS A 35 -12.73 8.25 -3.49
N GLN A 36 -12.39 7.14 -4.17
CA GLN A 36 -12.17 5.86 -3.52
C GLN A 36 -11.10 5.95 -2.43
N ARG A 37 -11.42 5.39 -1.27
CA ARG A 37 -10.50 5.22 -0.14
C ARG A 37 -10.05 3.76 -0.10
N VAL A 38 -8.84 3.56 0.41
CA VAL A 38 -8.25 2.23 0.65
C VAL A 38 -7.50 2.26 1.98
N PRO A 39 -7.37 1.13 2.70
CA PRO A 39 -6.35 0.99 3.73
C PRO A 39 -4.97 1.30 3.13
N PHE A 40 -4.08 1.89 3.91
CA PHE A 40 -2.79 2.35 3.42
C PHE A 40 -1.70 2.11 4.45
N VAL A 41 -0.79 1.19 4.13
CA VAL A 41 0.42 0.90 4.91
C VAL A 41 1.61 1.11 4.00
N VAL A 42 2.56 1.94 4.43
CA VAL A 42 3.67 2.39 3.61
C VAL A 42 4.90 2.65 4.46
N GLY A 43 6.10 2.33 3.95
CA GLY A 43 7.35 2.58 4.65
C GLY A 43 8.51 1.72 4.15
N SER A 44 9.48 1.49 5.05
CA SER A 44 10.59 0.57 4.85
C SER A 44 10.08 -0.83 4.48
N ALA A 45 10.76 -1.52 3.56
CA ALA A 45 10.34 -2.84 3.12
C ALA A 45 10.21 -3.84 4.29
N ASP A 46 11.22 -3.89 5.17
CA ASP A 46 11.26 -4.80 6.32
C ASP A 46 10.05 -4.62 7.26
N ASP A 47 9.72 -3.37 7.61
CA ASP A 47 8.59 -3.05 8.51
C ASP A 47 7.23 -3.41 7.87
N VAL A 48 7.08 -3.13 6.57
CA VAL A 48 5.85 -3.44 5.84
C VAL A 48 5.68 -4.94 5.63
N GLU A 49 6.77 -5.68 5.40
CA GLU A 49 6.76 -7.14 5.32
C GLU A 49 6.43 -7.79 6.67
N GLU A 50 6.96 -7.25 7.77
CA GLU A 50 6.58 -7.67 9.12
C GLU A 50 5.07 -7.49 9.33
N TYR A 51 4.52 -6.30 9.01
CA TYR A 51 3.08 -6.06 9.05
C TYR A 51 2.28 -7.08 8.22
N LEU A 52 2.70 -7.35 6.99
CA LEU A 52 2.04 -8.33 6.12
C LEU A 52 2.07 -9.75 6.68
N SER A 53 3.11 -10.12 7.44
CA SER A 53 3.18 -11.41 8.13
C SER A 53 2.07 -11.57 9.17
N PHE A 54 1.77 -10.51 9.92
CA PHE A 54 0.65 -10.49 10.87
C PHE A 54 -0.70 -10.54 10.15
N VAL A 55 -0.86 -9.79 9.06
CA VAL A 55 -2.10 -9.84 8.24
C VAL A 55 -2.32 -11.24 7.69
N LYS A 56 -1.27 -11.93 7.23
CA LYS A 56 -1.35 -13.31 6.72
C LYS A 56 -1.71 -14.31 7.83
N LYS A 57 -1.19 -14.12 9.05
CA LYS A 57 -1.42 -15.00 10.19
C LYS A 57 -2.85 -14.92 10.74
N HIS A 58 -3.48 -13.75 10.65
CA HIS A 58 -4.78 -13.46 11.26
C HIS A 58 -5.93 -13.29 10.26
N LYS A 59 -5.70 -13.63 9.00
CA LYS A 59 -6.74 -13.81 7.98
C LYS A 59 -7.30 -15.23 8.04
#